data_AF-A0A2X1NIQ3-F1
#
_entry.id   AF-A0A2X1NIQ3-F1
#
_cell.length_a   1.000
_cell.length_b   1.000
_cell.length_c   1.000
_cell.angle_alpha   90.00
_cell.angle_beta   90.00
_cell.angle_gamma   90.00
#
_symmetry.space_group_name_H-M   'P 1'
#
loop_
_entity.id
_entity.type
_entity.pdbx_description
1 polymer ?
#
loop_
_entity_poly.entity_id
_entity_poly.type
_entity_poly.pdbx_seq_one_letter_code
_entity_poly.pdbx_strand_id
1 'polypeptide(L)'
;MELATTQSVLMQIQPTIQRFARMLASVLQLEVEIVDENLCRVAGTGAYGKFLGRQLSGNSRLLRHVLETKTEKVVTQSRFDPLCEGCDSKENCREKAFLGTPVILQDRCVGVISLIAVTHEQQEHISDNLREFSDYVRHISTIFVSKLLEDQGPGDNISKIFATMIDNMDQGVLVVDDENRVQFVNQTALKTLGVVQNNIIGKPIRFRPLTFESNFTHGHMQHIVSWDDKSELIIGQLA
;
A
#
# COMPACT_ATOMS: atom_id res chain seq x y z
N MET A 1 -37.06 9.32 -13.62
CA MET A 1 -36.50 9.34 -12.25
C MET A 1 -35.01 9.07 -12.41
N GLU A 2 -34.21 10.13 -12.42
CA GLU A 2 -32.76 10.05 -12.67
C GLU A 2 -32.07 9.41 -11.46
N LEU A 3 -31.50 8.21 -11.65
CA LEU A 3 -30.57 7.62 -10.70
C LEU A 3 -29.19 8.25 -10.95
N ALA A 4 -28.92 9.39 -10.34
CA ALA A 4 -27.56 9.85 -10.16
C ALA A 4 -26.89 8.90 -9.15
N THR A 5 -26.23 7.84 -9.64
CA THR A 5 -25.32 7.03 -8.82
C THR A 5 -24.18 7.93 -8.37
N THR A 6 -24.29 8.49 -7.18
CA THR A 6 -23.24 9.30 -6.57
C THR A 6 -22.07 8.35 -6.30
N GLN A 7 -20.97 8.54 -7.04
CA GLN A 7 -19.75 7.76 -6.92
C GLN A 7 -19.21 7.86 -5.47
N SER A 8 -18.76 6.74 -4.87
CA SER A 8 -18.25 6.75 -3.49
C SER A 8 -17.06 7.69 -3.33
N VAL A 9 -16.81 8.14 -2.10
CA VAL A 9 -15.71 9.08 -1.79
C VAL A 9 -14.38 8.52 -2.28
N LEU A 10 -14.13 7.23 -2.05
CA LEU A 10 -12.92 6.57 -2.53
C LEU A 10 -12.88 6.50 -4.06
N MET A 11 -13.99 6.18 -4.72
CA MET A 11 -14.00 6.05 -6.18
C MET A 11 -13.81 7.39 -6.91
N GLN A 12 -14.19 8.53 -6.30
CA GLN A 12 -13.97 9.87 -6.88
C GLN A 12 -12.48 10.21 -7.07
N ILE A 13 -11.61 9.59 -6.27
CA ILE A 13 -10.15 9.81 -6.28
C ILE A 13 -9.37 8.55 -6.69
N GLN A 14 -10.02 7.69 -7.47
CA GLN A 14 -9.48 6.38 -7.85
C GLN A 14 -8.03 6.41 -8.37
N PRO A 15 -7.60 7.36 -9.23
CA PRO A 15 -6.21 7.40 -9.70
C PRO A 15 -5.19 7.58 -8.56
N THR A 16 -5.54 8.37 -7.55
CA THR A 16 -4.72 8.61 -6.35
C THR A 16 -4.65 7.35 -5.49
N ILE A 17 -5.80 6.71 -5.23
CA ILE A 17 -5.86 5.45 -4.47
C ILE A 17 -5.08 4.35 -5.19
N GLN A 18 -5.12 4.33 -6.52
CA GLN A 18 -4.39 3.32 -7.28
C GLN A 18 -2.87 3.49 -7.20
N ARG A 19 -2.38 4.73 -7.22
CA ARG A 19 -0.97 4.99 -6.91
C ARG A 19 -0.66 4.52 -5.49
N PHE A 20 -1.57 4.77 -4.56
CA PHE A 20 -1.40 4.45 -3.13
C PHE A 20 -1.26 2.95 -2.90
N ALA A 21 -2.16 2.18 -3.49
CA ALA A 21 -2.10 0.73 -3.47
C ALA A 21 -0.78 0.17 -4.03
N ARG A 22 -0.26 0.76 -5.13
CA ARG A 22 1.02 0.33 -5.71
C ARG A 22 2.20 0.63 -4.80
N MET A 23 2.21 1.80 -4.17
CA MET A 23 3.24 2.17 -3.21
C MET A 23 3.21 1.23 -2.00
N LEU A 24 2.03 0.98 -1.41
CA LEU A 24 1.88 0.00 -0.33
C LEU A 24 2.39 -1.39 -0.73
N ALA A 25 2.02 -1.87 -1.92
CA ALA A 25 2.46 -3.17 -2.41
C ALA A 25 3.98 -3.25 -2.58
N SER A 26 4.61 -2.17 -3.05
CA SER A 26 6.07 -2.09 -3.22
C SER A 26 6.80 -2.03 -1.88
N VAL A 27 6.29 -1.28 -0.91
CA VAL A 27 6.93 -1.17 0.42
C VAL A 27 6.73 -2.45 1.23
N LEU A 28 5.52 -2.99 1.22
CA LEU A 28 5.13 -4.12 2.08
C LEU A 28 5.33 -5.48 1.41
N GLN A 29 5.71 -5.51 0.12
CA GLN A 29 5.92 -6.73 -0.68
C GLN A 29 4.71 -7.68 -0.69
N LEU A 30 3.51 -7.10 -0.64
CA LEU A 30 2.22 -7.79 -0.56
C LEU A 30 1.27 -7.31 -1.64
N GLU A 31 0.27 -8.13 -1.96
CA GLU A 31 -0.81 -7.66 -2.80
C GLU A 31 -1.74 -6.76 -2.00
N VAL A 32 -2.21 -5.68 -2.63
CA VAL A 32 -3.10 -4.71 -2.00
C VAL A 32 -4.43 -4.69 -2.75
N GLU A 33 -5.53 -4.71 -2.01
CA GLU A 33 -6.89 -4.48 -2.52
C GLU A 33 -7.56 -3.37 -1.71
N ILE A 34 -8.15 -2.39 -2.39
CA ILE A 34 -8.92 -1.31 -1.76
C ILE A 34 -10.32 -1.32 -2.34
N VAL A 35 -11.32 -1.46 -1.45
CA VAL A 35 -12.74 -1.43 -1.79
C VAL A 35 -13.44 -0.29 -1.07
N ASP A 36 -14.51 0.24 -1.67
CA ASP A 36 -15.38 1.23 -1.03
C ASP A 36 -16.44 0.59 -0.13
N GLU A 37 -17.30 1.41 0.48
CA GLU A 37 -18.38 0.95 1.36
C GLU A 37 -19.42 0.04 0.67
N ASN A 38 -19.47 0.05 -0.67
CA ASN A 38 -20.37 -0.76 -1.47
C ASN A 38 -19.70 -2.04 -1.98
N LEU A 39 -18.50 -2.37 -1.49
CA LEU A 39 -17.66 -3.47 -1.98
C LEU A 39 -17.34 -3.32 -3.48
N CYS A 40 -17.24 -2.08 -3.96
CA CYS A 40 -16.71 -1.78 -5.29
C CYS A 40 -15.19 -1.69 -5.22
N ARG A 41 -14.49 -2.43 -6.09
CA ARG A 41 -13.03 -2.40 -6.12
C ARG A 41 -12.54 -1.07 -6.69
N VAL A 42 -11.92 -0.26 -5.85
CA VAL A 42 -11.40 1.06 -6.22
C VAL A 42 -9.98 0.95 -6.75
N ALA A 43 -9.13 0.19 -6.06
CA ALA A 43 -7.75 -0.03 -6.47
C ALA A 43 -7.27 -1.43 -6.11
N GLY A 44 -6.20 -1.85 -6.77
CA GLY A 44 -5.45 -3.01 -6.32
C GLY A 44 -4.18 -3.25 -7.11
N THR A 45 -3.38 -4.22 -6.65
CA THR A 45 -2.16 -4.69 -7.31
C THR A 45 -2.29 -6.15 -7.72
N GLY A 46 -1.34 -6.64 -8.52
CA GLY A 46 -1.35 -8.03 -9.00
C GLY A 46 -2.68 -8.44 -9.62
N ALA A 47 -3.29 -9.51 -9.09
CA ALA A 47 -4.60 -9.99 -9.56
C ALA A 47 -5.76 -9.03 -9.24
N TYR A 48 -5.61 -8.20 -8.21
CA TYR A 48 -6.60 -7.23 -7.72
C TYR A 48 -6.58 -5.92 -8.53
N GLY A 49 -5.54 -5.67 -9.34
CA GLY A 49 -5.53 -4.54 -10.27
C GLY A 49 -6.53 -4.66 -11.44
N LYS A 50 -7.23 -5.80 -11.56
CA LYS A 50 -8.25 -6.06 -12.59
C LYS A 50 -9.64 -5.67 -12.08
N PHE A 51 -10.51 -5.31 -13.02
CA PHE A 51 -11.94 -5.05 -12.76
C PHE A 51 -12.21 -3.89 -11.79
N LEU A 52 -11.36 -2.86 -11.80
CA LEU A 52 -11.57 -1.63 -11.05
C LEU A 52 -12.90 -0.97 -11.44
N GLY A 53 -13.59 -0.36 -10.47
CA GLY A 53 -14.90 0.23 -10.68
C GLY A 53 -16.06 -0.76 -10.66
N ARG A 54 -15.81 -2.05 -10.37
CA ARG A 54 -16.85 -3.08 -10.31
C ARG A 54 -17.07 -3.58 -8.89
N GLN A 55 -18.34 -3.84 -8.58
CA GLN A 55 -18.73 -4.51 -7.34
C GLN A 55 -18.21 -5.95 -7.33
N LEU A 56 -17.72 -6.40 -6.17
CA LEU A 56 -17.25 -7.77 -5.98
C LEU A 56 -18.42 -8.75 -6.09
N SER A 57 -18.32 -9.70 -7.01
CA SER A 57 -19.36 -10.72 -7.28
C SER A 57 -19.28 -11.95 -6.37
N GLY A 58 -18.35 -12.00 -5.42
CA GLY A 58 -18.14 -13.10 -4.48
C GLY A 58 -16.93 -12.85 -3.55
N ASN A 59 -16.69 -13.74 -2.58
CA ASN A 59 -15.52 -13.74 -1.68
C ASN A 59 -15.29 -12.48 -0.83
N SER A 60 -16.32 -11.67 -0.63
CA SER A 60 -16.23 -10.42 0.12
C SER A 60 -16.52 -10.56 1.61
N ARG A 61 -16.57 -11.78 2.17
CA ARG A 61 -16.96 -12.02 3.57
C ARG A 61 -16.01 -11.35 4.57
N LEU A 62 -14.69 -11.47 4.34
CA LEU A 62 -13.68 -10.80 5.16
C LEU A 62 -13.80 -9.28 5.08
N LEU A 63 -13.94 -8.74 3.87
CA LEU A 63 -14.14 -7.31 3.63
C LEU A 63 -15.42 -6.79 4.30
N ARG A 64 -16.54 -7.50 4.15
CA ARG A 64 -17.83 -7.15 4.74
C ARG A 64 -17.75 -7.14 6.26
N HIS A 65 -17.09 -8.12 6.86
CA HIS A 65 -16.86 -8.15 8.30
C HIS A 65 -16.12 -6.90 8.79
N VAL A 66 -15.08 -6.46 8.08
CA VAL A 66 -14.34 -5.22 8.41
C VAL A 66 -15.23 -3.98 8.26
N LEU A 67 -16.02 -3.89 7.19
CA LEU A 67 -16.96 -2.78 6.98
C LEU A 67 -18.02 -2.69 8.09
N GLU A 68 -18.59 -3.83 8.49
CA GLU A 68 -19.67 -3.90 9.48
C GLU A 68 -19.17 -3.67 10.91
N THR A 69 -18.05 -4.28 11.28
CA THR A 69 -17.49 -4.17 12.64
C THR A 69 -16.71 -2.89 12.85
N LYS A 70 -16.22 -2.26 11.77
CA LYS A 70 -15.27 -1.14 11.79
C LYS A 70 -13.98 -1.49 12.54
N THR A 71 -13.65 -2.78 12.62
CA THR A 71 -12.43 -3.29 13.25
C THR A 71 -11.62 -4.07 12.23
N GLU A 72 -10.30 -4.12 12.46
CA GLU A 72 -9.41 -4.91 11.62
C GLU A 72 -9.78 -6.40 11.63
N LYS A 73 -9.56 -7.07 10.50
CA LYS A 73 -9.67 -8.53 10.39
C LYS A 73 -8.34 -9.10 9.95
N VAL A 74 -7.78 -9.97 10.79
CA VAL A 74 -6.59 -10.75 10.50
C VAL A 74 -6.97 -12.19 10.23
N VAL A 75 -6.41 -12.75 9.17
CA VAL A 75 -6.43 -14.19 8.85
C VAL A 75 -5.02 -14.58 8.45
N THR A 76 -4.32 -15.36 9.27
CA THR A 76 -2.97 -15.87 8.95
C THR A 76 -3.01 -17.16 8.14
N GLN A 77 -4.14 -17.89 8.17
CA GLN A 77 -4.37 -19.11 7.41
C GLN A 77 -5.75 -19.06 6.74
N SER A 78 -5.79 -18.49 5.54
CA SER A 78 -6.98 -18.46 4.70
C SER A 78 -7.52 -19.88 4.47
N ARG A 79 -8.84 -19.99 4.25
CA ARG A 79 -9.63 -21.23 4.19
C ARG A 79 -9.96 -21.87 5.56
N PHE A 80 -9.16 -21.62 6.59
CA PHE A 80 -9.36 -22.16 7.93
C PHE A 80 -10.01 -21.18 8.91
N ASP A 81 -10.13 -19.90 8.54
CA ASP A 81 -10.87 -18.93 9.33
C ASP A 81 -12.39 -19.20 9.29
N PRO A 82 -13.13 -19.00 10.40
CA PRO A 82 -14.58 -19.18 10.43
C PRO A 82 -15.32 -18.36 9.35
N LEU A 83 -14.83 -17.16 9.02
CA LEU A 83 -15.46 -16.33 7.97
C LEU A 83 -15.23 -16.90 6.56
N CYS A 84 -14.26 -17.80 6.38
CA CYS A 84 -14.03 -18.51 5.12
C CYS A 84 -14.95 -19.71 4.92
N GLU A 85 -15.61 -20.25 5.94
CA GLU A 85 -16.40 -21.49 5.83
C GLU A 85 -17.52 -21.41 4.80
N GLY A 86 -18.21 -20.26 4.70
CA GLY A 86 -19.26 -20.04 3.69
C GLY A 86 -18.76 -19.34 2.42
N CYS A 87 -17.46 -19.27 2.18
CA CYS A 87 -16.91 -18.61 1.01
C CYS A 87 -17.11 -19.49 -0.23
N ASP A 88 -17.81 -18.96 -1.25
CA ASP A 88 -18.12 -19.70 -2.49
C ASP A 88 -16.86 -20.15 -3.24
N SER A 89 -15.72 -19.47 -3.01
CA SER A 89 -14.43 -19.84 -3.61
C SER A 89 -13.45 -20.46 -2.62
N LYS A 90 -13.88 -20.98 -1.47
CA LYS A 90 -12.99 -21.57 -0.44
C LYS A 90 -12.00 -22.58 -1.04
N GLU A 91 -12.49 -23.51 -1.86
CA GLU A 91 -11.67 -24.58 -2.47
C GLU A 91 -10.60 -24.04 -3.44
N ASN A 92 -10.93 -22.96 -4.16
CA ASN A 92 -10.05 -22.32 -5.15
C ASN A 92 -9.37 -21.05 -4.63
N CYS A 93 -9.48 -20.76 -3.33
CA CYS A 93 -9.00 -19.53 -2.72
C CYS A 93 -7.47 -19.49 -2.79
N ARG A 94 -6.91 -18.55 -3.55
CA ARG A 94 -5.45 -18.41 -3.72
C ARG A 94 -4.78 -17.62 -2.59
N GLU A 95 -5.58 -16.94 -1.79
CA GLU A 95 -5.13 -16.18 -0.63
C GLU A 95 -4.66 -17.16 0.45
N LYS A 96 -3.52 -16.84 1.06
CA LYS A 96 -2.92 -17.60 2.16
C LYS A 96 -3.05 -16.87 3.49
N ALA A 97 -2.96 -15.55 3.46
CA ALA A 97 -3.26 -14.67 4.57
C ALA A 97 -3.91 -13.36 4.09
N PHE A 98 -4.61 -12.70 5.00
CA PHE A 98 -5.36 -11.47 4.77
C PHE A 98 -5.29 -10.58 6.02
N LEU A 99 -4.99 -9.29 5.82
CA LEU A 99 -5.10 -8.24 6.81
C LEU A 99 -5.99 -7.13 6.22
N GLY A 100 -7.22 -7.02 6.70
CA GLY A 100 -8.16 -5.97 6.30
C GLY A 100 -8.26 -4.89 7.36
N THR A 101 -7.97 -3.64 6.98
CA THR A 101 -8.05 -2.46 7.86
C THR A 101 -9.14 -1.52 7.37
N PRO A 102 -10.07 -1.08 8.25
CA PRO A 102 -11.15 -0.18 7.86
C PRO A 102 -10.61 1.22 7.58
N VAL A 103 -11.22 1.90 6.61
CA VAL A 103 -10.96 3.31 6.31
C VAL A 103 -12.06 4.14 6.96
N ILE A 104 -11.75 4.83 8.05
CA ILE A 104 -12.73 5.57 8.87
C ILE A 104 -12.68 7.06 8.54
N LEU A 105 -13.83 7.61 8.16
CA LEU A 105 -14.06 9.03 7.91
C LEU A 105 -15.24 9.51 8.76
N GLN A 106 -15.00 10.44 9.70
CA GLN A 106 -16.05 10.98 10.60
C GLN A 106 -16.89 9.86 11.23
N ASP A 107 -16.23 8.86 11.83
CA ASP A 107 -16.83 7.66 12.43
C ASP A 107 -17.60 6.71 11.47
N ARG A 108 -17.62 7.01 10.16
CA ARG A 108 -18.16 6.12 9.11
C ARG A 108 -17.04 5.33 8.45
N CYS A 109 -17.24 4.03 8.27
CA CYS A 109 -16.37 3.23 7.43
C CYS A 109 -16.70 3.48 5.95
N VAL A 110 -15.77 4.05 5.20
CA VAL A 110 -15.94 4.39 3.77
C VAL A 110 -15.24 3.41 2.84
N GLY A 111 -14.61 2.37 3.40
CA GLY A 111 -13.93 1.34 2.63
C GLY A 111 -13.00 0.48 3.47
N VAL A 112 -12.29 -0.42 2.80
CA VAL A 112 -11.31 -1.32 3.41
C VAL A 112 -10.04 -1.32 2.58
N ILE A 113 -8.88 -1.22 3.24
CA ILE A 113 -7.57 -1.50 2.66
C ILE A 113 -7.17 -2.89 3.13
N SER A 114 -6.86 -3.78 2.19
CA SER A 114 -6.49 -5.16 2.47
C SER A 114 -5.09 -5.46 1.97
N LEU A 115 -4.26 -6.01 2.84
CA LEU A 115 -3.00 -6.67 2.46
C LEU A 115 -3.24 -8.16 2.33
N ILE A 116 -2.77 -8.74 1.24
CA ILE A 116 -3.10 -10.10 0.84
C ILE A 116 -1.82 -10.85 0.49
N ALA A 117 -1.59 -11.97 1.16
CA ALA A 117 -0.53 -12.90 0.81
C ALA A 117 -1.07 -13.96 -0.16
N VAL A 118 -0.41 -14.13 -1.30
CA VAL A 118 -0.73 -15.17 -2.30
C VAL A 118 0.37 -16.23 -2.42
N THR A 119 1.56 -15.98 -1.85
CA THR A 119 2.66 -16.96 -1.71
C THR A 119 2.91 -17.34 -0.25
N HIS A 120 3.60 -18.45 -0.01
CA HIS A 120 3.95 -18.86 1.36
C HIS A 120 4.92 -17.88 2.03
N GLU A 121 5.88 -17.37 1.27
CA GLU A 121 6.79 -16.31 1.71
C GLU A 121 6.02 -15.06 2.18
N GLN A 122 5.05 -14.60 1.41
CA GLN A 122 4.19 -13.48 1.80
C GLN A 122 3.34 -13.77 3.05
N GLN A 123 2.92 -15.02 3.24
CA GLN A 123 2.15 -15.44 4.40
C GLN A 123 3.00 -15.39 5.67
N GLU A 124 4.24 -15.88 5.60
CA GLU A 124 5.23 -15.74 6.69
C GLU A 124 5.52 -14.26 6.95
N HIS A 125 5.75 -13.48 5.89
CA HIS A 125 6.01 -12.04 5.97
C HIS A 125 4.90 -11.26 6.69
N ILE A 126 3.62 -11.50 6.34
CA ILE A 126 2.47 -10.93 7.07
C ILE A 126 2.46 -11.38 8.53
N SER A 127 2.71 -12.67 8.78
CA SER A 127 2.57 -13.25 10.12
C SER A 127 3.64 -12.71 11.08
N ASP A 128 4.86 -12.51 10.59
CA ASP A 128 6.00 -12.04 11.37
C ASP A 128 5.93 -10.52 11.66
N ASN A 129 5.23 -9.75 10.82
CA ASN A 129 5.17 -8.28 10.89
C ASN A 129 3.75 -7.75 11.06
N LEU A 130 2.85 -8.56 11.61
CA LEU A 130 1.41 -8.28 11.62
C LEU A 130 1.06 -6.96 12.31
N ARG A 131 1.69 -6.67 13.45
CA ARG A 131 1.42 -5.45 14.22
C ARG A 131 1.93 -4.23 13.48
N GLU A 132 3.15 -4.30 12.97
CA GLU A 132 3.82 -3.26 12.21
C GLU A 132 3.02 -2.92 10.95
N PHE A 133 2.55 -3.93 10.21
CA PHE A 133 1.72 -3.72 9.02
C PHE A 133 0.34 -3.17 9.35
N SER A 134 -0.28 -3.64 10.42
CA SER A 134 -1.57 -3.09 10.86
C SER A 134 -1.44 -1.63 11.27
N ASP A 135 -0.44 -1.29 12.09
CA ASP A 135 -0.16 0.06 12.53
C ASP A 135 0.16 0.99 11.34
N TYR A 136 0.96 0.50 10.39
CA TYR A 136 1.31 1.23 9.18
C TYR A 136 0.08 1.53 8.31
N VAL A 137 -0.74 0.51 7.99
CA VAL A 137 -1.95 0.71 7.18
C VAL A 137 -2.94 1.64 7.90
N ARG A 138 -3.10 1.51 9.23
CA ARG A 138 -4.00 2.37 10.02
C ARG A 138 -3.53 3.83 10.07
N HIS A 139 -2.23 4.05 10.25
CA HIS A 139 -1.66 5.39 10.30
C HIS A 139 -1.81 6.09 8.94
N ILE A 140 -1.41 5.39 7.88
CA ILE A 140 -1.42 5.96 6.54
C ILE A 140 -2.86 6.11 6.01
N SER A 141 -3.80 5.22 6.36
CA SER A 141 -5.21 5.39 6.00
C SER A 141 -5.83 6.62 6.65
N THR A 142 -5.45 6.93 7.90
CA THR A 142 -5.92 8.14 8.60
C THR A 142 -5.44 9.41 7.89
N ILE A 143 -4.17 9.44 7.44
CA ILE A 143 -3.60 10.55 6.66
C ILE A 143 -4.30 10.65 5.30
N PHE A 144 -4.51 9.52 4.63
CA PHE A 144 -5.20 9.43 3.34
C PHE A 144 -6.61 10.06 3.42
N VAL A 145 -7.37 9.72 4.46
CA VAL A 145 -8.73 10.23 4.70
C VAL A 145 -8.73 11.70 5.12
N SER A 146 -7.80 12.11 5.97
CA SER A 146 -7.71 13.52 6.41
C SER A 146 -7.42 14.43 5.22
N LYS A 147 -6.52 14.00 4.33
CA LYS A 147 -6.14 14.77 3.14
C LYS A 147 -7.23 14.80 2.06
N LEU A 148 -8.09 13.78 2.03
CA LEU A 148 -9.29 13.78 1.21
C LEU A 148 -10.30 14.86 1.58
N LEU A 149 -10.43 15.15 2.88
CA LEU A 149 -11.33 16.19 3.37
C LEU A 149 -10.84 17.60 3.06
N GLU A 150 -9.52 17.77 2.96
CA GLU A 150 -8.89 19.05 2.65
C GLU A 150 -9.00 19.45 1.16
N ASP A 151 -9.26 18.48 0.25
CA ASP A 151 -9.10 18.66 -1.19
C ASP A 151 -10.42 18.84 -1.98
N GLN A 152 -11.34 19.66 -1.48
CA GLN A 152 -12.54 20.11 -2.22
C GLN A 152 -12.23 21.20 -3.27
N GLY A 153 -10.96 21.43 -3.62
CA GLY A 153 -10.50 22.47 -4.55
C GLY A 153 -10.08 21.93 -5.92
N PRO A 154 -10.31 22.66 -7.04
CA PRO A 154 -9.96 22.17 -8.36
C PRO A 154 -8.46 22.35 -8.65
N GLY A 155 -7.73 21.24 -8.80
CA GLY A 155 -6.49 21.18 -9.59
C GLY A 155 -5.23 20.74 -8.85
N ASP A 156 -4.56 19.74 -9.44
CA ASP A 156 -3.13 19.40 -9.27
C ASP A 156 -2.61 19.02 -7.87
N ASN A 157 -3.49 18.67 -6.93
CA ASN A 157 -3.12 18.31 -5.56
C ASN A 157 -2.75 16.83 -5.36
N ILE A 158 -3.07 15.95 -6.31
CA ILE A 158 -2.90 14.50 -6.16
C ILE A 158 -1.44 14.09 -5.91
N SER A 159 -0.49 14.65 -6.68
CA SER A 159 0.94 14.37 -6.51
C SER A 159 1.48 14.90 -5.18
N LYS A 160 0.93 16.02 -4.68
CA LYS A 160 1.29 16.59 -3.37
C LYS A 160 0.74 15.78 -2.21
N ILE A 161 -0.49 15.27 -2.34
CA ILE A 161 -1.12 14.39 -1.36
C ILE A 161 -0.34 13.07 -1.25
N PHE A 162 0.05 12.51 -2.41
CA PHE A 162 0.94 11.36 -2.48
C PHE A 162 2.30 11.61 -1.84
N ALA A 163 2.94 12.74 -2.20
CA ALA A 163 4.21 13.15 -1.62
C ALA A 163 4.12 13.35 -0.11
N THR A 164 3.04 13.95 0.38
CA THR A 164 2.79 14.17 1.81
C THR A 164 2.63 12.85 2.56
N MET A 165 1.92 11.88 2.00
CA MET A 165 1.77 10.57 2.65
C MET A 165 3.10 9.83 2.77
N ILE A 166 3.91 9.86 1.71
CA ILE A 166 5.23 9.22 1.75
C ILE A 166 6.17 10.03 2.67
N ASP A 167 6.05 11.36 2.73
CA ASP A 167 6.79 12.22 3.68
C ASP A 167 6.51 11.93 5.15
N ASN A 168 5.33 11.41 5.48
CA ASN A 168 4.96 11.03 6.85
C ASN A 168 5.31 9.56 7.17
N MET A 169 6.07 8.88 6.32
CA MET A 169 6.56 7.53 6.62
C MET A 169 7.85 7.56 7.45
N ASP A 170 7.93 6.69 8.45
CA ASP A 170 9.14 6.49 9.26
C ASP A 170 10.29 5.83 8.46
N GLN A 171 9.99 5.26 7.30
CA GLN A 171 10.99 4.73 6.37
C GLN A 171 11.30 5.72 5.25
N GLY A 172 12.58 5.76 4.85
CA GLY A 172 13.01 6.53 3.68
C GLY A 172 12.54 5.86 2.40
N VAL A 173 11.77 6.57 1.57
CA VAL A 173 11.27 6.10 0.28
C VAL A 173 11.88 6.93 -0.83
N LEU A 174 12.43 6.23 -1.83
CA LEU A 174 12.98 6.82 -3.03
C LEU A 174 12.49 6.01 -4.23
N VAL A 175 11.80 6.68 -5.15
CA VAL A 175 11.25 6.07 -6.37
C VAL A 175 12.08 6.52 -7.55
N VAL A 176 12.48 5.58 -8.40
CA VAL A 176 13.23 5.82 -9.63
C VAL A 176 12.44 5.39 -10.86
N ASP A 177 12.75 5.97 -12.01
CA ASP A 177 12.29 5.46 -13.30
C ASP A 177 13.16 4.29 -13.81
N ASP A 178 12.82 3.79 -15.00
CA ASP A 178 13.52 2.71 -15.70
C ASP A 178 14.97 3.07 -16.09
N GLU A 179 15.31 4.36 -16.09
CA GLU A 179 16.67 4.87 -16.31
C GLU A 179 17.43 5.11 -14.98
N ASN A 180 16.88 4.66 -13.85
CA ASN A 180 17.38 4.91 -12.49
C ASN A 180 17.47 6.40 -12.13
N ARG A 181 16.62 7.26 -12.67
CA ARG A 181 16.54 8.66 -12.26
C ARG A 181 15.51 8.83 -11.16
N VAL A 182 15.82 9.63 -10.15
CA VAL A 182 14.93 9.84 -9.00
C VAL A 182 13.69 10.63 -9.43
N GLN A 183 12.53 9.97 -9.38
CA GLN A 183 11.22 10.55 -9.65
C GLN A 183 10.58 11.11 -8.37
N PHE A 184 10.88 10.50 -7.22
CA PHE A 184 10.34 10.91 -5.93
C PHE A 184 11.30 10.54 -4.79
N VAL A 185 11.33 11.37 -3.75
CA VAL A 185 12.05 11.11 -2.50
C VAL A 185 11.29 11.74 -1.34
N ASN A 186 11.16 11.02 -0.23
CA ASN A 186 10.51 11.56 0.95
C ASN A 186 11.48 12.22 1.93
N GLN A 187 10.96 13.00 2.89
CA GLN A 187 11.78 13.69 3.90
C GLN A 187 12.66 12.74 4.71
N THR A 188 12.15 11.56 5.05
CA THR A 188 12.93 10.55 5.78
C THR A 188 14.13 10.08 4.97
N ALA A 189 13.97 9.82 3.66
CA ALA A 189 15.07 9.49 2.77
C ALA A 189 16.04 10.66 2.57
N LEU A 190 15.54 11.90 2.44
CA LEU A 190 16.39 13.09 2.35
C LEU A 190 17.28 13.26 3.59
N LYS A 191 16.72 13.05 4.79
CA LYS A 191 17.46 13.08 6.06
C LYS A 191 18.49 11.95 6.13
N THR A 192 18.11 10.72 5.78
CA THR A 192 19.00 9.55 5.77
C THR A 192 20.15 9.71 4.77
N LEU A 193 19.89 10.30 3.60
CA LEU A 193 20.89 10.54 2.56
C LEU A 193 21.68 11.85 2.77
N GLY A 194 21.29 12.69 3.73
CA GLY A 194 21.93 13.99 3.98
C GLY A 194 21.84 14.96 2.80
N VAL A 195 20.74 14.93 2.03
CA VAL A 195 20.55 15.74 0.81
C VAL A 195 19.28 16.58 0.86
N VAL A 196 19.27 17.65 0.07
CA VAL A 196 18.07 18.48 -0.16
C VAL A 196 17.39 18.06 -1.46
N GLN A 197 16.07 18.13 -1.51
CA GLN A 197 15.25 17.62 -2.62
C GLN A 197 15.68 18.13 -4.00
N ASN A 198 15.95 19.43 -4.14
CA ASN A 198 16.36 20.04 -5.40
C ASN A 198 17.69 19.49 -5.96
N ASN A 199 18.48 18.80 -5.13
CA ASN A 199 19.77 18.26 -5.52
C ASN A 199 19.74 16.78 -5.89
N ILE A 200 18.58 16.12 -5.82
CA ILE A 200 18.46 14.68 -6.09
C ILE A 200 17.37 14.31 -7.10
N ILE A 201 16.27 15.09 -7.18
CA ILE A 201 15.21 14.84 -8.18
C ILE A 201 15.77 14.93 -9.61
N GLY A 202 15.40 13.98 -10.46
CA GLY A 202 15.82 13.85 -11.86
C GLY A 202 17.26 13.35 -12.06
N LYS A 203 18.02 13.17 -10.97
CA LYS A 203 19.40 12.70 -11.04
C LYS A 203 19.46 11.17 -11.13
N PRO A 204 20.44 10.64 -11.88
CA PRO A 204 20.70 9.21 -11.87
C PRO A 204 21.22 8.80 -10.48
N ILE A 205 20.68 7.72 -9.95
CA ILE A 205 21.11 7.13 -8.70
C ILE A 205 21.56 5.69 -8.95
N ARG A 206 22.61 5.24 -8.27
CA ARG A 206 23.12 3.87 -8.39
C ARG A 206 23.04 3.19 -7.04
N PHE A 207 22.50 1.99 -7.03
CA PHE A 207 22.48 1.13 -5.85
C PHE A 207 23.49 0.00 -6.05
N ARG A 208 24.43 -0.15 -5.11
CA ARG A 208 25.40 -1.24 -5.10
C ARG A 208 25.31 -2.00 -3.79
N PRO A 209 24.90 -3.28 -3.77
CA PRO A 209 24.88 -4.07 -2.55
C PRO A 209 26.30 -4.25 -1.99
N LEU A 210 26.46 -4.25 -0.66
CA LEU A 210 27.77 -4.26 -0.01
C LEU A 210 28.30 -5.64 0.40
N THR A 211 27.52 -6.73 0.31
CA THR A 211 28.05 -8.07 0.61
C THR A 211 27.39 -9.21 -0.16
N PHE A 212 28.23 -10.21 -0.42
CA PHE A 212 28.11 -11.43 -1.21
C PHE A 212 27.09 -12.44 -0.64
N GLU A 213 26.47 -13.21 -1.55
CA GLU A 213 25.66 -14.41 -1.30
C GLU A 213 26.26 -15.23 -0.13
N SER A 214 25.54 -15.44 0.97
CA SER A 214 24.86 -16.74 1.14
C SER A 214 23.87 -16.84 2.32
N ASN A 215 23.63 -15.81 3.14
CA ASN A 215 22.83 -15.97 4.37
C ASN A 215 21.71 -14.94 4.63
N PHE A 216 21.47 -13.98 3.73
CA PHE A 216 20.33 -13.06 3.86
C PHE A 216 19.29 -13.39 2.79
N THR A 217 18.40 -14.34 3.08
CA THR A 217 17.27 -14.63 2.19
C THR A 217 16.08 -13.71 2.43
N HIS A 218 16.02 -12.93 3.52
CA HIS A 218 14.94 -11.99 3.77
C HIS A 218 15.42 -10.80 4.63
N GLY A 219 15.12 -9.57 4.21
CA GLY A 219 15.31 -8.36 5.02
C GLY A 219 16.09 -7.22 4.35
N HIS A 220 16.25 -6.12 5.10
CA HIS A 220 16.99 -4.94 4.66
C HIS A 220 18.46 -5.28 4.36
N MET A 221 18.91 -5.00 3.14
CA MET A 221 20.30 -5.18 2.74
C MET A 221 21.07 -3.86 2.85
N GLN A 222 22.36 -3.97 3.09
CA GLN A 222 23.28 -2.83 3.01
C GLN A 222 23.56 -2.50 1.54
N HIS A 223 23.22 -1.29 1.15
CA HIS A 223 23.49 -0.74 -0.18
C HIS A 223 24.37 0.50 -0.04
N ILE A 224 25.33 0.62 -0.94
CA ILE A 224 25.93 1.91 -1.26
C ILE A 224 25.02 2.57 -2.28
N VAL A 225 24.49 3.72 -1.90
CA VAL A 225 23.72 4.58 -2.80
C VAL A 225 24.62 5.71 -3.26
N SER A 226 24.75 5.87 -4.57
CA SER A 226 25.61 6.88 -5.18
C SER A 226 24.83 7.80 -6.11
N TRP A 227 25.08 9.10 -5.99
CA TRP A 227 24.53 10.15 -6.87
C TRP A 227 25.60 11.24 -7.02
N ASP A 228 25.80 11.73 -8.24
CA ASP A 228 26.96 12.58 -8.56
C ASP A 228 28.28 11.96 -8.02
N ASP A 229 29.06 12.74 -7.26
CA ASP A 229 30.31 12.33 -6.61
C ASP A 229 30.12 11.88 -5.14
N LYS A 230 28.88 11.70 -4.69
CA LYS A 230 28.55 11.31 -3.31
C LYS A 230 28.14 9.84 -3.23
N SER A 231 28.43 9.23 -2.10
CA SER A 231 27.98 7.87 -1.78
C SER A 231 27.66 7.74 -0.31
N GLU A 232 26.54 7.10 0.01
CA GLU A 232 26.13 6.81 1.39
C GLU A 232 25.80 5.33 1.58
N LEU A 233 26.05 4.84 2.79
CA LEU A 233 25.65 3.50 3.20
C LEU A 233 24.23 3.54 3.74
N ILE A 234 23.31 2.83 3.09
CA ILE A 234 21.94 2.68 3.57
C ILE A 234 21.61 1.22 3.83
N ILE A 235 20.73 1.00 4.80
CA ILE A 235 20.10 -0.29 5.05
C ILE A 235 18.68 -0.17 4.51
N GLY A 236 18.34 -0.97 3.52
CA GLY A 236 17.08 -0.82 2.80
C GLY A 236 16.78 -2.00 1.90
N GLN A 237 15.57 -2.02 1.35
CA GLN A 237 15.14 -3.00 0.37
C GLN A 237 14.91 -2.31 -0.96
N LEU A 238 15.38 -2.92 -2.05
CA LEU A 238 15.09 -2.49 -3.41
C LEU A 238 13.95 -3.36 -3.93
N ALA A 239 12.91 -2.72 -4.45
CA ALA A 239 11.69 -3.34 -4.95
C ALA A 239 11.52 -3.02 -6.44
#